data_AF-A0A0A7I6S2-F1
#
_entry.id   AF-A0A0A7I6S2-F1
#
_cell.length_a   1.000
_cell.length_b   1.000
_cell.length_c   1.000
_cell.angle_alpha   90.00
_cell.angle_beta   90.00
_cell.angle_gamma   90.00
#
_symmetry.space_group_name_H-M   'P 1'
#
loop_
_entity.id
_entity.type
_entity.pdbx_description
1 polymer ?
#
loop_
_entity_poly.entity_id
_entity_poly.type
_entity_poly.pdbx_seq_one_letter_code
_entity_poly.pdbx_strand_id
1 'polypeptide(L)' 'MKKILENMIIKWHQAGYSLNEIAPLVPQVPKAEIEAIIRQHDKEKRL' A
#
# COMPACT_ATOMS: atom_id res chain seq x y z
N MET A 1 6.23 -9.57 4.96
CA MET A 1 6.40 -9.05 3.58
C MET A 1 7.83 -8.53 3.39
N LYS A 2 8.41 -8.56 2.18
CA LYS A 2 9.71 -7.89 1.95
C LYS A 2 9.50 -6.38 2.17
N LYS A 3 10.26 -5.74 3.07
CA LYS A 3 10.16 -4.28 3.36
C LYS A 3 10.16 -3.41 2.09
N ILE A 4 10.81 -3.88 1.02
CA ILE A 4 10.81 -3.23 -0.29
C ILE A 4 9.40 -3.12 -0.88
N LEU A 5 8.59 -4.18 -0.79
CA LEU A 5 7.26 -4.22 -1.39
C LEU A 5 6.27 -3.31 -0.66
N GLU A 6 6.35 -3.31 0.67
CA GLU A 6 5.58 -2.40 1.53
C GLU A 6 5.92 -0.93 1.23
N ASN A 7 7.22 -0.61 1.13
CA ASN A 7 7.66 0.73 0.74
C ASN A 7 7.18 1.14 -0.66
N MET A 8 7.08 0.20 -1.61
CA MET A 8 6.54 0.47 -2.94
C MET A 8 5.03 0.75 -2.90
N ILE A 9 4.27 -0.05 -2.13
CA ILE A 9 2.84 0.17 -1.89
C ILE A 9 2.60 1.57 -1.31
N ILE A 10 3.39 1.95 -0.31
CA ILE A 10 3.30 3.28 0.31
C ILE A 10 3.62 4.38 -0.71
N LYS A 11 4.66 4.23 -1.54
CA LYS A 11 5.01 5.23 -2.56
C LYS A 11 3.90 5.42 -3.60
N TRP A 12 3.26 4.35 -4.07
CA TRP A 12 2.13 4.48 -5.00
C TRP A 12 0.93 5.17 -4.35
N HIS A 13 0.60 4.81 -3.11
CA HIS A 13 -0.44 5.48 -2.34
C HIS A 13 -0.15 6.99 -2.16
N GLN A 14 1.09 7.34 -1.80
CA GLN A 14 1.54 8.73 -1.71
C GLN A 14 1.50 9.48 -3.04
N ALA A 15 1.68 8.78 -4.17
CA ALA A 15 1.53 9.33 -5.51
C ALA A 15 0.05 9.48 -5.95
N GLY A 16 -0.91 9.09 -5.11
CA GLY A 16 -2.34 9.23 -5.35
C GLY A 16 -3.01 8.04 -6.03
N TYR A 17 -2.31 6.90 -6.15
CA TYR A 17 -2.89 5.68 -6.71
C TYR A 17 -3.91 5.09 -5.73
N SER A 18 -5.06 4.67 -6.26
CA SER A 18 -6.08 3.96 -5.49
C SER A 18 -5.68 2.50 -5.22
N LEU A 19 -6.33 1.88 -4.24
CA LEU A 19 -6.17 0.45 -3.95
C LEU A 19 -6.39 -0.45 -5.18
N ASN A 20 -7.32 -0.07 -6.07
CA ASN A 20 -7.63 -0.83 -7.28
C ASN A 20 -6.54 -0.69 -8.35
N GLU A 21 -5.78 0.41 -8.34
CA GLU A 21 -4.65 0.63 -9.25
C GLU A 21 -3.37 0.00 -8.71
N ILE A 22 -3.22 -0.10 -7.39
CA ILE A 22 -2.06 -0.74 -6.74
C ILE A 22 -2.17 -2.28 -6.81
N ALA A 23 -3.35 -2.85 -6.60
CA ALA A 23 -3.52 -4.31 -6.51
C ALA A 23 -2.98 -5.09 -7.73
N PRO A 24 -3.17 -4.64 -8.99
CA PRO A 24 -2.57 -5.29 -10.16
C PRO A 24 -1.03 -5.19 -10.24
N LEU A 25 -0.41 -4.20 -9.60
CA LEU A 25 1.05 -3.98 -9.62
C LEU A 25 1.80 -4.94 -8.67
N VAL A 26 1.09 -5.48 -7.68
CA VAL A 26 1.62 -6.40 -6.67
C VAL A 26 0.70 -7.62 -6.54
N PRO A 27 0.57 -8.45 -7.61
CA PRO A 27 -0.37 -9.56 -7.64
C PRO A 27 -0.06 -10.66 -6.61
N GLN A 28 1.17 -10.71 -6.09
CA GLN A 28 1.53 -11.63 -5.01
C GLN A 28 1.04 -11.19 -3.62
N VAL A 29 0.48 -9.99 -3.48
CA VAL A 29 -0.04 -9.46 -2.22
C VAL A 29 -1.56 -9.43 -2.27
N PRO A 30 -2.26 -10.06 -1.30
CA PRO A 30 -3.70 -9.96 -1.20
C PRO A 30 -4.14 -8.49 -1.09
N LYS A 31 -5.20 -8.11 -1.80
CA LYS A 31 -5.75 -6.74 -1.77
C LYS A 31 -6.04 -6.22 -0.35
N ALA A 32 -6.50 -7.10 0.54
CA ALA A 32 -6.75 -6.76 1.94
C ALA A 32 -5.46 -6.39 2.71
N GLU A 33 -4.33 -7.02 2.37
CA GLU A 33 -3.03 -6.68 2.97
C GLU A 33 -2.51 -5.34 2.46
N ILE A 34 -2.70 -5.03 1.17
CA ILE A 34 -2.41 -3.70 0.59
C ILE A 34 -3.23 -2.62 1.30
N GLU A 35 -4.53 -2.87 1.50
CA GLU A 35 -5.41 -1.96 2.22
C GLU A 35 -4.96 -1.75 3.68
N ALA A 36 -4.54 -2.81 4.36
CA ALA A 36 -4.03 -2.73 5.73
C ALA A 36 -2.76 -1.86 5.83
N ILE A 37 -1.82 -2.03 4.89
CA ILE A 37 -0.59 -1.22 4.81
C ILE A 37 -0.93 0.27 4.60
N ILE A 38 -1.83 0.57 3.65
CA ILE A 38 -2.26 1.95 3.37
C ILE A 38 -2.93 2.57 4.60
N ARG A 39 -3.87 1.86 5.22
CA ARG A 39 -4.59 2.32 6.42
C ARG A 39 -3.64 2.57 7.59
N GLN A 40 -2.63 1.73 7.77
CA GLN A 40 -1.63 1.89 8.82
C GLN A 40 -0.78 3.14 8.56
N HIS A 41 -0.30 3.33 7.33
CA HIS A 41 0.46 4.52 6.95
C HIS A 41 -0.32 5.83 7.14
N ASP A 42 -1.60 5.85 6.76
CA ASP A 42 -2.46 7.03 6.93
C ASP A 42 -2.73 7.37 8.40
N LYS A 43 -2.81 6.36 9.29
CA LYS A 43 -2.91 6.58 10.74
C LYS A 43 -1.65 7.20 11.29
N GLU A 44 -0.47 6.70 10.90
CA GLU A 44 0.83 7.20 11.36
C GLU A 44 1.09 8.63 10.90
N LYS A 45 0.64 9.03 9.69
CA LYS A 45 0.79 10.40 9.19
C LYS A 45 -0.15 11.42 9.86
N ARG A 46 -1.24 10.95 10.48
CA ARG A 46 -2.21 11.80 11.19
C ARG A 46 -1.85 12.06 12.67
N LEU A 47 -0.89 11.30 13.19
CA LEU A 47 -0.28 11.48 14.52
C LEU A 47 0.93 12.42 14.41
#